data_AF-A0A7W1NXR6-F1
#
_entry.id   AF-A0A7W1NXR6-F1
#
_cell.length_a   1.000
_cell.length_b   1.000
_cell.length_c   1.000
_cell.angle_alpha   90.00
_cell.angle_beta   90.00
_cell.angle_gamma   90.00
#
_symmetry.space_group_name_H-M   'P 1'
#
loop_
_entity.id
_entity.type
_entity.pdbx_description
1 polymer ?
#
loop_
_entity_poly.entity_id
_entity_poly.type
_entity_poly.pdbx_seq_one_letter_code
_entity_poly.pdbx_strand_id
1 'polypeptide(L)'
;MTNYDLYGFHSGDLNQIATKLEAILNISWVARHSSFIGDYFEFGEPRGEIFTLQTNFDDYEDDWMEPKFKEYLVLLYISNTMRSTELETLISNSMSETASLLRHSNDSA
;
A
#
# COMPACT_ATOMS: atom_id res chain seq x y z
N MET A 1 -18.61 -1.03 1.69
CA MET A 1 -17.51 -0.11 1.99
C MET A 1 -16.46 -0.89 2.76
N THR A 2 -15.26 -0.99 2.22
CA THR A 2 -14.12 -1.68 2.85
C THR A 2 -13.38 -0.69 3.71
N ASN A 3 -13.15 -1.01 4.99
CA ASN A 3 -12.24 -0.21 5.80
C ASN A 3 -10.82 -0.46 5.32
N TYR A 4 -10.11 0.62 4.97
CA TYR A 4 -8.74 0.53 4.53
C TYR A 4 -7.92 1.75 4.91
N ASP A 5 -6.64 1.48 5.12
CA ASP A 5 -5.58 2.47 5.25
C ASP A 5 -4.85 2.59 3.93
N LEU A 6 -4.59 3.83 3.52
CA LEU A 6 -3.78 4.14 2.36
C LEU A 6 -2.51 4.83 2.81
N TYR A 7 -1.38 4.22 2.49
CA TYR A 7 -0.06 4.81 2.67
C TYR A 7 0.55 5.14 1.31
N GLY A 8 1.19 6.30 1.21
CA GLY A 8 1.94 6.70 0.03
C GLY A 8 3.42 6.76 0.33
N PHE A 9 4.24 6.40 -0.66
CA PHE A 9 5.69 6.53 -0.62
C PHE A 9 6.16 7.51 -1.70
N HIS A 10 6.83 8.59 -1.29
CA HIS A 10 7.28 9.65 -2.22
C HIS A 10 8.64 9.35 -2.88
N SER A 11 9.33 8.31 -2.40
CA SER A 11 10.62 7.87 -2.92
C SER A 11 10.78 6.35 -2.82
N GLY A 12 11.62 5.80 -3.69
CA GLY A 12 11.80 4.35 -3.85
C GLY A 12 10.97 3.78 -4.99
N ASP A 13 11.42 2.65 -5.52
CA ASP A 13 10.65 1.87 -6.49
C ASP A 13 9.82 0.78 -5.78
N LEU A 14 8.88 0.19 -6.51
CA LEU A 14 7.96 -0.82 -6.00
C LEU A 14 8.67 -1.99 -5.29
N ASN A 15 9.77 -2.50 -5.85
CA ASN A 15 10.51 -3.63 -5.29
C ASN A 15 11.29 -3.26 -4.02
N GLN A 16 11.88 -2.07 -3.99
CA GLN A 16 12.57 -1.55 -2.81
C GLN A 16 11.62 -1.36 -1.63
N ILE A 17 10.43 -0.80 -1.89
CA ILE A 17 9.40 -0.62 -0.87
C ILE A 17 8.87 -1.99 -0.42
N ALA A 18 8.61 -2.90 -1.34
CA ALA A 18 8.18 -4.27 -1.02
C ALA A 18 9.15 -4.95 -0.06
N THR A 19 10.44 -4.96 -0.37
CA THR A 19 11.50 -5.59 0.44
C THR A 19 11.57 -5.00 1.86
N LYS A 20 11.45 -3.68 1.98
CA LYS A 20 11.43 -3.02 3.30
C LYS A 20 10.19 -3.42 4.10
N LEU A 21 9.02 -3.45 3.45
CA LEU A 21 7.77 -3.83 4.10
C LEU A 21 7.74 -5.29 4.53
N GLU A 22 8.35 -6.21 3.77
CA GLU A 22 8.49 -7.61 4.21
C GLU A 22 9.22 -7.71 5.54
N ALA A 23 10.33 -6.97 5.68
CA ALA A 23 11.13 -6.95 6.90
C ALA A 23 10.39 -6.30 8.09
N ILE A 24 9.67 -5.19 7.85
CA ILE A 24 8.97 -4.44 8.90
C ILE A 24 7.71 -5.18 9.37
N LEU A 25 6.93 -5.69 8.42
CA LEU A 25 5.64 -6.33 8.70
C LEU A 25 5.75 -7.83 8.95
N ASN A 26 6.94 -8.39 8.73
CA ASN A 26 7.23 -9.83 8.81
C ASN A 26 6.25 -10.65 7.95
N ILE A 27 6.10 -10.23 6.69
CA ILE A 27 5.23 -10.85 5.67
C ILE A 27 6.07 -11.32 4.49
N SER A 28 5.47 -12.09 3.59
CA SER A 28 6.07 -12.47 2.31
C SER A 28 5.10 -12.12 1.19
N TRP A 29 5.51 -11.25 0.29
CA TRP A 29 4.66 -10.81 -0.80
C TRP A 29 4.46 -11.90 -1.84
N VAL A 30 3.28 -11.90 -2.45
CA VAL A 30 3.00 -12.61 -3.69
C VAL A 30 3.03 -11.60 -4.82
N ALA A 31 4.03 -11.71 -5.70
CA ALA A 31 4.09 -10.93 -6.93
C ALA A 31 2.94 -11.32 -7.85
N ARG A 32 2.25 -10.32 -8.38
CA ARG A 32 1.13 -10.49 -9.31
C ARG A 32 1.26 -9.48 -10.46
N HIS A 33 0.59 -9.79 -11.55
CA HIS A 33 0.53 -8.95 -12.73
C HIS A 33 -0.93 -8.78 -13.15
N SER A 34 -1.32 -7.56 -13.47
CA SER A 34 -2.62 -7.21 -14.02
C SER A 34 -2.46 -6.39 -15.28
N SER A 35 -3.30 -6.65 -16.27
CA SER A 35 -3.34 -5.84 -17.50
C SER A 35 -3.81 -4.41 -17.28
N PHE A 36 -4.35 -4.08 -16.10
CA PHE A 36 -4.94 -2.77 -15.78
C PHE A 36 -4.18 -1.96 -14.73
N ILE A 37 -3.24 -2.58 -13.99
CA ILE A 37 -2.48 -1.90 -12.92
C ILE A 37 -0.99 -2.25 -12.96
N GLY A 38 -0.57 -3.05 -13.95
CA GLY A 38 0.79 -3.57 -14.06
C GLY A 38 1.17 -4.58 -12.98
N ASP A 39 2.46 -4.56 -12.62
CA ASP A 39 3.01 -5.42 -11.58
C ASP A 39 2.67 -4.87 -10.19
N TYR A 40 2.23 -5.75 -9.30
CA TYR A 40 1.89 -5.40 -7.94
C TYR A 40 2.22 -6.55 -6.98
N PHE A 41 2.29 -6.23 -5.69
CA PHE A 41 2.51 -7.21 -4.64
C PHE A 41 1.26 -7.30 -3.77
N GLU A 42 0.90 -8.53 -3.40
CA GLU A 42 -0.25 -8.81 -2.55
C GLU A 42 0.15 -9.73 -1.40
N PHE A 43 -0.39 -9.48 -0.22
CA PHE A 43 -0.29 -10.39 0.93
C PHE A 43 -1.66 -10.46 1.61
N GLY A 44 -2.02 -11.65 2.09
CA GLY A 44 -3.26 -11.86 2.84
C GLY A 44 -4.17 -12.93 2.26
N GLU A 45 -5.35 -13.04 2.86
CA GLU A 45 -6.39 -13.98 2.44
C GLU A 45 -7.69 -13.23 2.11
N PRO A 46 -8.53 -13.73 1.19
CA PRO A 46 -9.75 -13.03 0.75
C PRO A 46 -10.76 -12.66 1.85
N ARG A 47 -10.68 -13.30 3.02
CA ARG A 47 -11.54 -13.03 4.19
C ARG A 47 -10.76 -12.52 5.41
N GLY A 48 -9.46 -12.29 5.25
CA GLY A 48 -8.58 -11.79 6.29
C GLY A 48 -8.06 -10.40 5.96
N GLU A 49 -6.98 -10.04 6.64
CA GLU A 49 -6.20 -8.84 6.37
C GLU A 49 -5.56 -8.95 4.98
N ILE A 50 -5.69 -7.90 4.17
CA ILE A 50 -5.17 -7.85 2.79
C ILE A 50 -4.33 -6.61 2.62
N PHE A 51 -3.13 -6.79 2.09
CA PHE A 51 -2.19 -5.74 1.74
C PHE A 51 -1.97 -5.78 0.23
N THR A 52 -2.06 -4.62 -0.40
CA THR A 52 -1.78 -4.45 -1.83
C THR A 52 -0.79 -3.31 -1.99
N LEU A 53 0.36 -3.60 -2.60
CA LEU A 53 1.40 -2.63 -2.89
C LEU A 53 1.58 -2.50 -4.41
N GLN A 54 1.49 -1.29 -4.93
CA GLN A 54 1.49 -1.02 -6.36
C GLN A 54 2.02 0.38 -6.67
N THR A 55 2.35 0.65 -7.94
CA THR A 55 2.64 2.03 -8.39
C THR A 55 1.35 2.87 -8.39
N ASN A 56 1.51 4.17 -8.19
CA ASN A 56 0.39 5.11 -8.26
C ASN A 56 0.06 5.49 -9.71
N PHE A 57 1.04 5.43 -10.60
CA PHE A 57 0.86 5.74 -12.01
C PHE A 57 0.90 4.45 -12.83
N ASP A 58 -0.07 4.30 -13.73
CA ASP A 58 -0.10 3.24 -14.74
C ASP A 58 0.42 3.81 -16.06
N ASP A 59 1.60 3.36 -16.47
CA ASP A 59 2.25 3.80 -17.71
C ASP A 59 1.52 3.30 -18.99
N TYR A 60 0.74 2.23 -18.89
CA TYR A 60 0.01 1.67 -20.03
C TYR A 60 -1.28 2.43 -20.33
N GLU A 61 -2.02 2.80 -19.28
CA GLU A 61 -3.29 3.53 -19.37
C GLU A 61 -3.12 5.05 -19.23
N ASP A 62 -1.91 5.55 -18.92
CA ASP A 62 -1.60 6.98 -18.67
C ASP A 62 -2.51 7.58 -17.58
N ASP A 63 -2.78 6.80 -16.54
CA ASP A 63 -3.72 7.18 -15.47
C ASP A 63 -3.15 7.00 -14.06
N TRP A 64 -3.74 7.70 -13.09
CA TRP A 64 -3.34 7.69 -11.69
C TRP A 64 -4.35 6.92 -10.85
N MET A 65 -3.86 5.96 -10.07
CA MET A 65 -4.67 5.17 -9.15
C MET A 65 -5.30 6.03 -8.05
N GLU A 66 -4.53 6.97 -7.50
CA GLU A 66 -5.03 8.03 -6.61
C GLU A 66 -4.59 9.40 -7.12
N PRO A 67 -5.37 10.04 -8.03
CA PRO A 67 -5.01 11.30 -8.67
C PRO A 67 -4.82 12.49 -7.72
N LYS A 68 -5.26 12.37 -6.46
CA LYS A 68 -5.08 13.39 -5.41
C LYS A 68 -3.69 13.32 -4.75
N PHE A 69 -2.93 12.27 -5.00
CA PHE A 69 -1.69 11.93 -4.31
C PHE A 69 -0.55 11.64 -5.29
N LYS A 70 -0.47 12.39 -6.40
CA LYS A 70 0.49 12.14 -7.50
C LYS A 70 1.95 12.27 -7.09
N GLU A 71 2.22 12.96 -5.98
CA GLU A 71 3.54 13.07 -5.38
C GLU A 71 4.05 11.78 -4.73
N TYR A 72 3.17 10.79 -4.54
CA TYR A 72 3.51 9.47 -4.04
C TYR A 72 3.57 8.48 -5.20
N LEU A 73 4.75 7.89 -5.42
CA LEU A 73 5.02 7.01 -6.56
C LEU A 73 4.50 5.59 -6.33
N VAL A 74 4.51 5.14 -5.07
CA VAL A 74 4.06 3.81 -4.66
C VAL A 74 2.97 3.97 -3.61
N LEU A 75 1.95 3.12 -3.67
CA LEU A 75 0.84 3.08 -2.75
C LEU A 75 0.75 1.71 -2.07
N LEU A 76 0.49 1.73 -0.77
CA LEU A 76 0.13 0.55 0.02
C LEU A 76 -1.30 0.71 0.53
N TYR A 77 -2.16 -0.20 0.10
CA TYR A 77 -3.50 -0.37 0.63
C TYR A 77 -3.48 -1.48 1.67
N ILE A 78 -3.97 -1.21 2.87
CA ILE A 78 -4.18 -2.23 3.91
C ILE A 78 -5.66 -2.26 4.23
N SER A 79 -6.32 -3.38 3.95
CA SER A 79 -7.75 -3.56 4.17
C SER A 79 -8.05 -4.71 5.11
N ASN A 80 -9.22 -4.68 5.74
CA ASN A 80 -9.70 -5.72 6.68
C ASN A 80 -8.72 -5.98 7.84
N THR A 81 -7.98 -4.95 8.27
CA THR A 81 -7.07 -5.05 9.41
C THR A 81 -7.77 -4.64 10.71
N MET A 82 -7.53 -5.40 11.79
CA MET A 82 -7.91 -5.02 13.16
C MET A 82 -6.77 -4.27 13.88
N ARG A 83 -5.61 -4.14 13.24
CA ARG A 83 -4.36 -3.61 13.81
C ARG A 83 -3.87 -2.36 13.06
N SER A 84 -4.79 -1.57 12.51
CA SER A 84 -4.50 -0.33 11.78
C SER A 84 -3.55 0.60 12.53
N THR A 85 -3.83 0.90 13.81
CA THR A 85 -2.97 1.78 14.63
C THR A 85 -1.57 1.20 14.87
N GLU A 86 -1.46 -0.13 15.02
CA GLU A 86 -0.16 -0.81 15.15
C GLU A 86 0.64 -0.70 13.86
N LEU A 87 0.00 -0.95 12.71
CA LEU A 87 0.62 -0.87 11.39
C LEU A 87 1.05 0.55 11.05
N GLU A 88 0.21 1.54 11.35
CA GLU A 88 0.55 2.96 11.20
C GLU A 88 1.80 3.30 12.02
N THR A 89 1.87 2.83 13.27
CA THR A 89 3.03 3.07 14.15
C THR A 89 4.29 2.39 13.60
N LEU A 90 4.18 1.14 13.15
CA LEU A 90 5.31 0.37 12.60
C LEU A 90 5.86 1.01 11.32
N ILE A 91 4.98 1.36 10.38
CA ILE A 91 5.34 1.98 9.11
C ILE A 91 5.92 3.37 9.34
N SER A 92 5.27 4.18 10.17
CA SER A 92 5.74 5.54 10.46
C SER A 92 7.09 5.54 11.15
N ASN A 93 7.33 4.65 12.11
CA ASN A 93 8.63 4.58 12.81
C ASN A 93 9.76 4.06 11.92
N SER A 94 9.46 3.11 11.03
CA SER A 94 10.48 2.44 10.21
C SER A 94 10.76 3.15 8.89
N MET A 95 9.80 3.96 8.40
CA MET A 95 9.84 4.58 7.08
C MET A 95 9.43 6.06 7.10
N SER A 96 9.55 6.75 8.24
CA SER A 96 9.12 8.15 8.45
C SER A 96 9.55 9.15 7.37
N GLU A 97 10.75 8.97 6.82
CA GLU A 97 11.28 9.87 5.79
C GLU A 97 10.69 9.61 4.40
N THR A 98 9.99 8.49 4.20
CA THR A 98 9.56 8.01 2.88
C THR A 98 8.08 7.69 2.78
N ALA A 99 7.42 7.35 3.88
CA ALA A 99 6.04 6.89 3.94
C ALA A 99 5.13 7.91 4.64
N SER A 100 3.88 8.02 4.20
CA SER A 100 2.86 8.87 4.83
C SER A 100 1.51 8.18 4.79
N LEU A 101 0.76 8.21 5.90
CA LEU A 101 -0.65 7.81 5.90
C LEU A 101 -1.48 8.91 5.20
N LEU A 102 -2.09 8.55 4.08
CA LEU A 102 -2.85 9.47 3.21
C LEU A 102 -4.35 9.44 3.51
N ARG A 103 -4.87 8.28 3.92
CA ARG A 103 -6.30 8.10 4.19
C ARG A 103 -6.49 6.98 5.21
N HIS A 104 -7.37 7.24 6.17
CA HIS A 104 -7.98 6.23 7.03
C HIS A 104 -9.46 6.18 6.68
N SER A 105 -9.89 5.15 5.95
CA SER A 105 -11.28 4.98 5.57
C SER A 105 -11.98 4.14 6.64
N ASN A 106 -12.47 4.80 7.69
CA ASN A 106 -13.41 4.21 8.65
C ASN A 106 -14.80 4.78 8.38
N ASP A 107 -15.61 4.09 7.60
CA ASP A 107 -17.05 4.37 7.61
C ASP A 107 -17.62 3.77 8.90
N SER A 108 -17.60 4.56 9.97
CA SER A 108 -18.50 4.36 11.10
C SER A 108 -19.85 4.93 10.68
N ALA A 109 -20.84 4.07 10.54
CA ALA A 109 -22.24 4.43 10.34
C ALA A 109 -22.77 5.37 11.43
#